data_AF-A0A2E6ZD19-F1
#
_entry.id   AF-A0A2E6ZD19-F1
#
_cell.length_a   1.000
_cell.length_b   1.000
_cell.length_c   1.000
_cell.angle_alpha   90.00
_cell.angle_beta   90.00
_cell.angle_gamma   90.00
#
_symmetry.space_group_name_H-M   'P 1'
#
loop_
_entity.id
_entity.type
_entity.pdbx_description
1 polymer ?
#
loop_
_entity_poly.entity_id
_entity_poly.type
_entity_poly.pdbx_seq_one_letter_code
_entity_poly.pdbx_strand_id
1 'polypeptide(L)'
;MIFVDTPSWPWRGSLWGHMVSDASLAELHNFAQGIGKRRIGFQGDHYDINVDEHALAVQAGAISIGSRELVRRLRESGLRQRSKQNPWTPIYQSNTVHSFEQLNEIVSTTITTPDHRRRLQMVLASAGQRPDALRVLVVERPEEVAMVLEFLDQPDFDSTPIDLLVRSAKADIDVVELIIGNL
;
A
#
# COMPACT_ATOMS: atom_id res chain seq x y z
N MET A 1 -17.21 10.63 -2.89
CA MET A 1 -17.41 10.41 -1.44
C MET A 1 -16.82 9.06 -1.06
N ILE A 2 -16.35 8.94 0.19
CA ILE A 2 -15.81 7.68 0.72
C ILE A 2 -16.88 6.94 1.52
N PHE A 3 -17.04 5.65 1.23
CA PHE A 3 -17.95 4.77 1.93
C PHE A 3 -17.22 3.57 2.51
N VAL A 4 -17.69 3.12 3.66
CA VAL A 4 -17.24 1.88 4.30
C VAL A 4 -18.43 1.00 4.65
N ASP A 5 -18.27 -0.32 4.62
CA ASP A 5 -19.26 -1.24 5.18
C ASP A 5 -18.83 -1.79 6.54
N THR A 6 -19.82 -2.22 7.32
CA THR A 6 -19.56 -2.83 8.62
C THR A 6 -18.69 -4.08 8.45
N PRO A 7 -17.52 -4.17 9.10
CA PRO A 7 -16.67 -5.35 9.02
C PRO A 7 -17.42 -6.58 9.53
N SER A 8 -17.63 -7.58 8.66
CA SER A 8 -18.37 -8.79 9.00
C SER A 8 -17.70 -10.07 8.49
N TRP A 9 -16.68 -9.96 7.64
CA TRP A 9 -15.98 -11.11 7.08
C TRP A 9 -14.85 -11.59 8.00
N PRO A 10 -14.88 -12.82 8.56
CA PRO A 10 -13.84 -13.30 9.45
C PRO A 10 -12.59 -13.75 8.69
N TRP A 11 -11.46 -13.09 8.94
CA TRP A 11 -10.17 -13.46 8.35
C TRP A 11 -8.99 -13.02 9.23
N ARG A 12 -7.97 -13.90 9.36
CA ARG A 12 -6.73 -13.65 10.15
C ARG A 12 -6.97 -13.08 11.55
N GLY A 13 -8.00 -13.56 12.25
CA GLY A 13 -8.31 -13.13 13.63
C GLY A 13 -9.01 -11.77 13.75
N SER A 14 -9.46 -11.18 12.64
CA SER A 14 -10.24 -9.94 12.62
C SER A 14 -11.51 -10.10 11.78
N LEU A 15 -12.44 -9.16 11.94
CA LEU A 15 -13.49 -8.91 10.95
C LEU A 15 -13.00 -7.88 9.94
N TRP A 16 -13.43 -8.07 8.70
CA TRP A 16 -13.07 -7.24 7.56
C TRP A 16 -14.31 -6.73 6.84
N GLY A 17 -14.20 -5.51 6.35
CA GLY A 17 -15.13 -4.83 5.46
C GLY A 17 -14.35 -4.19 4.32
N HIS A 18 -15.00 -3.27 3.62
CA HIS A 18 -14.53 -2.65 2.40
C HIS A 18 -14.65 -1.14 2.50
N MET A 19 -13.71 -0.45 1.84
CA MET A 19 -13.70 0.99 1.66
C MET A 19 -13.66 1.32 0.17
N VAL A 20 -14.57 2.16 -0.30
CA VAL A 20 -14.72 2.55 -1.71
C VAL A 20 -14.90 4.05 -1.86
N SER A 21 -14.68 4.52 -3.08
CA SER A 21 -15.13 5.83 -3.54
C SER A 21 -16.25 5.68 -4.57
N ASP A 22 -17.18 6.64 -4.59
CA ASP A 22 -18.13 6.82 -5.69
C ASP A 22 -17.76 7.95 -6.67
N ALA A 23 -16.60 8.60 -6.52
CA ALA A 23 -16.19 9.73 -7.35
C ALA A 23 -14.87 9.49 -8.10
N SER A 24 -13.82 8.99 -7.45
CA SER A 24 -12.57 8.64 -8.14
C SER A 24 -11.67 7.72 -7.32
N LEU A 25 -10.80 6.95 -7.99
CA LEU A 25 -9.76 6.20 -7.31
C LEU A 25 -8.74 7.13 -6.62
N ALA A 26 -8.46 8.29 -7.21
CA ALA A 26 -7.55 9.28 -6.63
C ALA A 26 -7.99 9.72 -5.22
N GLU A 27 -9.29 10.04 -5.03
CA GLU A 27 -9.78 10.38 -3.69
C GLU A 27 -9.72 9.18 -2.73
N LEU A 28 -9.97 7.97 -3.23
CA LEU A 28 -9.90 6.76 -2.42
C LEU A 28 -8.47 6.52 -1.92
N HIS A 29 -7.48 6.69 -2.79
CA HIS A 29 -6.07 6.53 -2.44
C HIS A 29 -5.60 7.59 -1.45
N ASN A 30 -5.95 8.85 -1.67
CA ASN A 30 -5.61 9.93 -0.74
C ASN A 30 -6.25 9.71 0.63
N PHE A 31 -7.51 9.25 0.67
CA PHE A 31 -8.19 8.93 1.92
C PHE A 31 -7.55 7.73 2.64
N ALA A 32 -7.26 6.65 1.90
CA ALA A 32 -6.60 5.46 2.42
C ALA A 32 -5.22 5.79 3.01
N GLN A 33 -4.42 6.58 2.30
CA GLN A 33 -3.13 7.08 2.76
C GLN A 33 -3.27 7.88 4.06
N GLY A 34 -4.29 8.75 4.16
CA GLY A 34 -4.54 9.57 5.34
C GLY A 34 -4.87 8.78 6.61
N ILE A 35 -5.41 7.56 6.48
CA ILE A 35 -5.64 6.65 7.61
C ILE A 35 -4.53 5.61 7.80
N GLY A 36 -3.41 5.73 7.08
CA GLY A 36 -2.26 4.83 7.16
C GLY A 36 -2.45 3.49 6.44
N LYS A 37 -3.43 3.39 5.53
CA LYS A 37 -3.64 2.19 4.70
C LYS A 37 -2.63 2.17 3.56
N ARG A 38 -1.88 1.08 3.45
CA ARG A 38 -0.86 0.89 2.42
C ARG A 38 -1.47 0.78 1.02
N ARG A 39 -0.82 1.36 0.02
CA ARG A 39 -1.18 1.28 -1.41
C ARG A 39 -1.19 -0.15 -1.92
N ILE A 40 -0.28 -1.01 -1.46
CA ILE A 40 -0.30 -2.45 -1.81
C ILE A 40 -1.56 -3.19 -1.33
N GLY A 41 -2.36 -2.59 -0.44
CA GLY A 41 -3.65 -3.13 0.00
C GLY A 41 -4.81 -2.85 -0.96
N PHE A 42 -4.59 -2.10 -2.04
CA PHE A 42 -5.62 -1.78 -3.02
C PHE A 42 -5.96 -2.98 -3.91
N GLN A 43 -7.25 -3.25 -4.09
CA GLN A 43 -7.75 -4.40 -4.86
C GLN A 43 -8.37 -4.03 -6.21
N GLY A 44 -7.98 -2.88 -6.78
CA GLY A 44 -8.39 -2.42 -8.11
C GLY A 44 -9.55 -1.42 -8.09
N ASP A 45 -10.43 -1.51 -7.10
CA ASP A 45 -11.52 -0.54 -6.91
C ASP A 45 -11.93 -0.28 -5.46
N HIS A 46 -11.32 -0.98 -4.52
CA HIS A 46 -11.58 -0.87 -3.09
C HIS A 46 -10.34 -1.22 -2.27
N TYR A 47 -10.41 -0.90 -0.98
CA TYR A 47 -9.52 -1.44 0.04
C TYR A 47 -10.32 -2.34 0.98
N ASP A 48 -9.77 -3.50 1.33
CA ASP A 48 -10.26 -4.25 2.49
C ASP A 48 -9.74 -3.61 3.76
N ILE A 49 -10.63 -3.39 4.73
CA ILE A 49 -10.31 -2.74 6.01
C ILE A 49 -10.74 -3.59 7.19
N ASN A 50 -9.90 -3.66 8.22
CA ASN A 50 -10.25 -4.35 9.47
C ASN A 50 -11.09 -3.44 10.40
N VAL A 51 -11.45 -3.93 11.59
CA VAL A 51 -12.29 -3.18 12.55
C VAL A 51 -11.66 -1.85 12.97
N ASP A 52 -10.35 -1.85 13.23
CA ASP A 52 -9.62 -0.65 13.65
C ASP A 52 -9.53 0.38 12.52
N GLU A 53 -9.21 -0.08 11.30
CA GLU A 53 -9.16 0.74 10.10
C GLU A 53 -10.54 1.30 9.73
N HIS A 54 -11.62 0.54 9.95
CA HIS A 54 -12.99 1.03 9.80
C HIS A 54 -13.30 2.16 10.80
N ALA A 55 -12.91 2.00 12.07
CA ALA A 55 -13.11 3.06 13.05
C ALA A 55 -12.36 4.34 12.67
N LEU A 56 -11.11 4.22 12.20
CA LEU A 56 -10.32 5.34 11.69
C LEU A 56 -10.96 5.98 10.44
N ALA A 57 -11.45 5.18 9.50
CA ALA A 57 -12.11 5.68 8.31
C ALA A 57 -13.36 6.48 8.66
N VAL A 58 -14.22 5.98 9.55
CA VAL A 58 -15.41 6.72 10.01
C VAL A 58 -15.00 8.01 10.73
N GLN A 59 -13.99 7.95 11.60
CA GLN A 59 -13.47 9.14 12.29
C GLN A 59 -12.92 10.19 11.31
N ALA A 60 -12.30 9.75 10.21
CA ALA A 60 -11.79 10.60 9.12
C ALA A 60 -12.88 11.11 8.16
N GLY A 61 -14.15 10.73 8.37
CA GLY A 61 -15.29 11.24 7.60
C GLY A 61 -15.85 10.29 6.53
N ALA A 62 -15.43 9.02 6.50
CA ALA A 62 -16.08 8.02 5.67
C ALA A 62 -17.50 7.73 6.16
N ILE A 63 -18.42 7.50 5.21
CA ILE A 63 -19.83 7.22 5.52
C ILE A 63 -20.00 5.70 5.66
N SER A 64 -20.36 5.24 6.85
CA SER A 64 -20.65 3.82 7.09
C SER A 64 -22.04 3.46 6.57
N ILE A 65 -22.11 2.44 5.72
CA ILE A 65 -23.32 1.97 5.03
C ILE A 65 -23.36 0.43 4.99
N GLY A 66 -24.47 -0.16 4.56
CA GLY A 66 -24.54 -1.61 4.36
C GLY A 66 -23.78 -2.05 3.10
N SER A 67 -23.18 -3.25 3.12
CA SER A 67 -22.39 -3.80 1.98
C SER A 67 -23.14 -3.80 0.65
N ARG A 68 -24.46 -4.04 0.65
CA ARG A 68 -25.28 -4.00 -0.57
C ARG A 68 -25.36 -2.59 -1.17
N GLU A 69 -25.52 -1.59 -0.31
CA GLU A 69 -25.53 -0.18 -0.72
C GLU A 69 -24.14 0.24 -1.21
N LEU A 70 -23.08 -0.21 -0.54
CA LEU A 70 -21.70 0.08 -0.92
C LEU A 70 -21.39 -0.45 -2.33
N VAL A 71 -21.74 -1.72 -2.60
CA VAL A 71 -21.58 -2.30 -3.94
C VAL A 71 -22.45 -1.60 -4.98
N ARG A 72 -23.65 -1.13 -4.62
CA ARG A 72 -24.51 -0.37 -5.52
C ARG A 72 -23.86 0.95 -5.91
N ARG A 73 -23.38 1.74 -4.94
CA ARG A 73 -22.66 3.01 -5.15
C ARG A 73 -21.42 2.83 -6.03
N LEU A 74 -20.61 1.81 -5.74
CA LEU A 74 -19.42 1.49 -6.52
C LEU A 74 -19.74 1.10 -7.98
N ARG A 75 -20.87 0.44 -8.22
CA ARG A 75 -21.33 0.12 -9.58
C ARG A 75 -21.83 1.36 -10.31
N GLU A 76 -22.60 2.20 -9.64
CA GLU A 76 -23.17 3.43 -10.22
C GLU A 76 -22.10 4.48 -10.53
N SER A 77 -20.99 4.51 -9.78
CA SER A 77 -19.86 5.39 -10.07
C SER A 77 -19.06 4.98 -11.33
N GLY A 78 -19.27 3.77 -11.85
CA GLY A 78 -18.49 3.22 -12.95
C GLY A 78 -17.07 2.77 -12.56
N LEU A 79 -16.69 2.87 -11.28
CA LEU A 79 -15.36 2.49 -10.80
C LEU A 79 -15.20 0.98 -10.56
N ARG A 80 -16.30 0.20 -10.54
CA ARG A 80 -16.23 -1.25 -10.28
C ARG A 80 -15.34 -1.96 -11.29
N GLN A 81 -14.24 -2.52 -10.82
CA GLN A 81 -13.37 -3.41 -11.56
C GLN A 81 -13.78 -4.87 -11.30
N ARG A 82 -14.08 -5.60 -12.38
CA ARG A 82 -14.49 -7.01 -12.29
C ARG A 82 -13.32 -7.99 -12.40
N SER A 83 -12.19 -7.57 -12.96
CA SER A 83 -11.00 -8.41 -13.04
C SER A 83 -10.39 -8.57 -11.65
N LYS A 84 -10.11 -9.82 -11.27
CA LYS A 84 -9.35 -10.09 -10.05
C LYS A 84 -7.92 -9.64 -10.27
N GLN A 85 -7.47 -8.74 -9.41
CA GLN A 85 -6.06 -8.40 -9.30
C GLN A 85 -5.28 -9.63 -8.82
N ASN A 86 -4.08 -9.84 -9.36
CA ASN A 86 -3.20 -10.86 -8.82
C ASN A 86 -2.79 -10.45 -7.40
N PRO A 87 -2.86 -11.36 -6.42
CA PRO A 87 -2.47 -11.04 -5.06
C PRO A 87 -0.96 -10.78 -4.98
N TRP A 88 -0.58 -9.86 -4.12
CA TRP A 88 0.81 -9.67 -3.72
C TRP A 88 1.34 -10.89 -2.97
N THR A 89 2.50 -11.39 -3.40
CA THR A 89 3.22 -12.47 -2.73
C THR A 89 4.43 -11.88 -2.00
N PRO A 90 4.54 -12.05 -0.66
CA PRO A 90 5.73 -11.65 0.07
C PRO A 90 6.93 -12.49 -0.36
N ILE A 91 7.98 -11.82 -0.88
CA ILE A 91 9.25 -12.45 -1.26
C ILE A 91 10.36 -12.16 -0.25
N TYR A 92 10.21 -11.09 0.54
CA TYR A 92 11.04 -10.82 1.69
C TYR A 92 10.23 -10.09 2.75
N GLN A 93 10.40 -10.46 4.02
CA GLN A 93 9.80 -9.73 5.13
C GLN A 93 10.74 -9.80 6.33
N SER A 94 11.02 -8.64 6.92
CA SER A 94 11.79 -8.55 8.15
C SER A 94 11.26 -7.43 9.05
N ASN A 95 11.20 -7.74 10.35
CA ASN A 95 10.80 -6.81 11.41
C ASN A 95 12.00 -6.30 12.22
N THR A 96 13.22 -6.46 11.68
CA THR A 96 14.47 -5.97 12.28
C THR A 96 14.98 -4.75 11.54
N VAL A 97 15.96 -4.08 12.15
CA VAL A 97 16.63 -2.90 11.57
C VAL A 97 17.56 -3.33 10.41
N HIS A 98 17.57 -2.56 9.32
CA HIS A 98 18.43 -2.78 8.15
C HIS A 98 19.12 -1.48 7.71
N SER A 99 20.42 -1.54 7.48
CA SER A 99 21.16 -0.48 6.81
C SER A 99 20.84 -0.45 5.31
N PHE A 100 21.17 0.66 4.65
CA PHE A 100 21.03 0.78 3.19
C PHE A 100 21.87 -0.22 2.39
N GLU A 101 22.99 -0.69 2.93
CA GLU A 101 23.79 -1.76 2.31
C GLU A 101 22.99 -3.07 2.31
N GLN A 102 22.38 -3.41 3.45
CA GLN A 102 21.53 -4.58 3.58
C GLN A 102 20.28 -4.48 2.70
N LEU A 103 19.67 -3.29 2.57
CA LEU A 103 18.56 -3.07 1.64
C LEU A 103 18.97 -3.37 0.19
N ASN A 104 20.14 -2.92 -0.24
CA ASN A 104 20.67 -3.20 -1.58
C ASN A 104 20.94 -4.70 -1.80
N GLU A 105 21.45 -5.39 -0.78
CA GLU A 105 21.65 -6.85 -0.83
C GLU A 105 20.32 -7.59 -0.96
N ILE A 106 19.29 -7.19 -0.20
CA ILE A 106 17.93 -7.74 -0.31
C ILE A 106 17.38 -7.57 -1.72
N VAL A 107 17.48 -6.36 -2.30
CA VAL A 107 17.04 -6.11 -3.68
C VAL A 107 17.78 -7.00 -4.67
N SER A 108 19.11 -7.12 -4.52
CA SER A 108 19.95 -7.88 -5.44
C SER A 108 19.66 -9.38 -5.42
N THR A 109 19.32 -9.93 -4.26
CA THR A 109 19.15 -11.38 -4.04
C THR A 109 17.71 -11.85 -4.21
N THR A 110 16.73 -11.00 -3.88
CA THR A 110 15.32 -11.39 -3.84
C THR A 110 14.59 -11.10 -5.15
N ILE A 111 14.87 -9.96 -5.80
CA ILE A 111 14.11 -9.52 -6.97
C ILE A 111 14.71 -10.14 -8.23
N THR A 112 13.94 -11.02 -8.89
CA THR A 112 14.41 -11.81 -10.04
C THR A 112 14.39 -11.03 -11.36
N THR A 113 13.42 -10.13 -11.55
CA THR A 113 13.33 -9.26 -12.74
C THR A 113 14.48 -8.24 -12.77
N PRO A 114 15.38 -8.28 -13.79
CA PRO A 114 16.55 -7.40 -13.83
C PRO A 114 16.20 -5.91 -13.86
N ASP A 115 15.13 -5.54 -14.57
CA ASP A 115 14.69 -4.14 -14.65
C ASP A 115 14.19 -3.61 -13.30
N HIS A 116 13.31 -4.35 -12.62
CA HIS A 116 12.82 -4.00 -11.29
C HIS A 116 13.95 -3.86 -10.28
N ARG A 117 14.90 -4.80 -10.28
CA ARG A 117 16.08 -4.78 -9.42
C ARG A 117 16.90 -3.50 -9.64
N ARG A 118 17.22 -3.21 -10.90
CA ARG A 118 17.99 -2.01 -11.28
C ARG A 118 17.29 -0.73 -10.84
N ARG A 119 15.99 -0.62 -11.11
CA ARG A 119 15.17 0.55 -10.76
C ARG A 119 15.10 0.77 -9.25
N LEU A 120 14.88 -0.26 -8.44
CA LEU A 120 14.90 -0.14 -6.98
C LEU A 120 16.29 0.22 -6.44
N GLN A 121 17.36 -0.35 -6.99
CA GLN A 121 18.73 0.03 -6.62
C GLN A 121 19.03 1.50 -6.96
N MET A 122 18.54 2.02 -8.09
CA MET A 122 18.65 3.44 -8.44
C MET A 122 17.95 4.34 -7.42
N VAL A 123 16.73 3.98 -7.00
CA VAL A 123 16.01 4.75 -5.96
C VAL A 123 16.75 4.69 -4.62
N LEU A 124 17.17 3.52 -4.16
CA LEU A 124 17.91 3.40 -2.89
C LEU A 124 19.24 4.17 -2.94
N ALA A 125 19.93 4.18 -4.07
CA ALA A 125 21.17 4.93 -4.25
C ALA A 125 20.96 6.45 -4.22
N SER A 126 19.79 6.94 -4.63
CA SER A 126 19.43 8.36 -4.66
C SER A 126 19.21 8.98 -3.28
N ALA A 127 19.06 8.15 -2.23
CA ALA A 127 18.76 8.62 -0.90
C ALA A 127 19.87 9.55 -0.36
N GLY A 128 19.51 10.83 -0.18
CA GLY A 128 20.45 11.87 0.28
C GLY A 128 20.91 11.65 1.72
N GLN A 129 20.00 11.16 2.57
CA GLN A 129 20.31 10.60 3.88
C GLN A 129 19.99 9.10 3.88
N ARG A 130 20.67 8.33 4.72
CA ARG A 130 20.54 6.86 4.77
C ARG A 130 20.26 6.37 6.20
N PRO A 131 19.11 6.75 6.79
CA PRO A 131 18.69 6.22 8.08
C PRO A 131 18.42 4.72 7.96
N ASP A 132 18.56 3.98 9.06
CA ASP A 132 18.25 2.57 9.04
C ASP A 132 16.73 2.33 8.90
N ALA A 133 16.35 1.39 8.04
CA ALA A 133 14.98 0.94 7.91
C ALA A 133 14.62 0.01 9.07
N LEU A 134 13.57 0.35 9.82
CA LEU A 134 13.10 -0.42 10.98
C LEU A 134 12.45 -1.74 10.58
N ARG A 135 11.79 -1.76 9.43
CA ARG A 135 11.14 -2.93 8.84
C ARG A 135 11.18 -2.87 7.34
N VAL A 136 11.18 -4.05 6.73
CA VAL A 136 11.22 -4.22 5.27
C VAL A 136 10.18 -5.27 4.89
N LEU A 137 9.36 -4.95 3.90
CA LEU A 137 8.51 -5.90 3.21
C LEU A 137 8.73 -5.72 1.71
N VAL A 138 9.06 -6.80 1.02
CA VAL A 138 9.11 -6.84 -0.45
C VAL A 138 8.05 -7.82 -0.92
N VAL A 139 7.18 -7.35 -1.81
CA VAL A 139 6.11 -8.14 -2.41
C VAL A 139 6.21 -8.08 -3.93
N GLU A 140 5.81 -9.15 -4.59
CA GLU A 140 5.72 -9.20 -6.05
C GLU A 140 4.37 -9.76 -6.51
N ARG A 141 4.01 -9.41 -7.73
CA ARG A 141 2.96 -10.04 -8.53
C ARG A 141 3.37 -9.93 -10.01
N PRO A 142 2.66 -10.56 -10.96
CA PRO A 142 3.04 -10.48 -12.36
C PRO A 142 3.24 -9.03 -12.81
N GLU A 143 4.42 -8.74 -13.38
CA GLU A 143 4.83 -7.43 -13.89
C GLU A 143 5.01 -6.31 -12.85
N GLU A 144 4.92 -6.60 -11.56
CA GLU A 144 5.00 -5.56 -10.52
C GLU A 144 5.79 -5.99 -9.28
N VAL A 145 6.45 -5.03 -8.65
CA VAL A 145 7.11 -5.19 -7.35
C VAL A 145 6.83 -3.98 -6.47
N ALA A 146 6.68 -4.21 -5.18
CA ALA A 146 6.65 -3.15 -4.19
C ALA A 146 7.61 -3.44 -3.04
N MET A 147 8.37 -2.43 -2.65
CA MET A 147 9.19 -2.44 -1.44
C MET A 147 8.59 -1.44 -0.45
N VAL A 148 8.16 -1.94 0.70
CA VAL A 148 7.61 -1.16 1.81
C VAL A 148 8.65 -1.08 2.91
N LEU A 149 8.99 0.14 3.31
CA LEU A 149 10.02 0.45 4.29
C LEU A 149 9.41 1.28 5.41
N GLU A 150 9.78 0.98 6.65
CA GLU A 150 9.39 1.78 7.83
C GLU A 150 10.62 2.49 8.40
N PHE A 151 10.50 3.78 8.72
CA PHE A 151 11.57 4.62 9.25
C PHE A 151 11.08 5.45 10.45
N LEU A 152 12.02 5.90 11.29
CA LEU A 152 11.75 6.99 12.25
C LEU A 152 11.76 8.37 11.57
N ASP A 153 12.60 8.51 10.55
CA ASP A 153 12.71 9.70 9.71
C ASP A 153 12.96 9.20 8.29
N GLN A 154 12.00 9.38 7.39
CA GLN A 154 12.13 8.87 6.03
C GLN A 154 13.17 9.65 5.22
N PRO A 155 13.99 8.96 4.40
CA PRO A 155 14.87 9.64 3.47
C PRO A 155 14.09 10.22 2.27
N ASP A 156 14.67 11.26 1.67
CA ASP A 156 14.21 11.73 0.37
C ASP A 156 14.72 10.79 -0.73
N PHE A 157 13.84 10.46 -1.67
CA PHE A 157 14.09 9.49 -2.74
C PHE A 157 13.78 10.15 -4.07
N ASP A 158 14.67 10.00 -5.05
CA ASP A 158 14.32 10.28 -6.45
C ASP A 158 13.29 9.24 -6.91
N SER A 159 12.06 9.70 -7.18
CA SER A 159 10.98 8.85 -7.65
C SER A 159 11.02 8.59 -9.15
N THR A 160 11.89 9.26 -9.92
CA THR A 160 11.99 9.09 -11.38
C THR A 160 12.16 7.61 -11.82
N PRO A 161 12.92 6.76 -11.11
CA PRO A 161 13.09 5.36 -11.51
C PRO A 161 11.91 4.46 -11.16
N ILE A 162 10.88 4.92 -10.45
CA ILE A 162 9.74 4.10 -10.00
C ILE A 162 8.42 4.65 -10.53
N ASP A 163 7.37 3.83 -10.55
CA ASP A 163 6.08 4.22 -11.09
C ASP A 163 5.21 4.93 -10.05
N LEU A 164 5.40 4.60 -8.76
CA LEU A 164 4.77 5.31 -7.65
C LEU A 164 5.60 5.25 -6.37
N LEU A 165 5.74 6.43 -5.76
CA LEU A 165 6.23 6.63 -4.41
C LEU A 165 5.06 7.03 -3.52
N VAL A 166 4.72 6.20 -2.53
CA VAL A 166 3.72 6.56 -1.51
C VAL A 166 4.43 6.80 -0.19
N ARG A 167 4.07 7.90 0.47
CA ARG A 167 4.57 8.26 1.80
C ARG A 167 3.39 8.38 2.74
N SER A 168 3.38 7.63 3.82
CA SER A 168 2.35 7.74 4.86
C SER A 168 2.99 7.70 6.23
N ALA A 169 2.25 8.10 7.26
CA ALA A 169 2.71 8.01 8.63
C ALA A 169 1.73 7.16 9.43
N LYS A 170 2.27 6.32 10.31
CA LYS A 170 1.49 5.55 11.28
C LYS A 170 2.09 5.78 12.66
N ALA A 171 1.41 6.60 13.46
CA ALA A 171 2.00 7.16 14.69
C ALA A 171 3.32 7.87 14.36
N ASP A 172 4.41 7.55 15.07
CA ASP A 172 5.74 8.16 14.87
C ASP A 172 6.60 7.40 13.84
N ILE A 173 6.00 6.54 13.02
CA ILE A 173 6.69 5.75 12.00
C ILE A 173 6.29 6.23 10.62
N ASP A 174 7.27 6.66 9.84
CA ASP A 174 7.10 6.91 8.41
C ASP A 174 7.09 5.58 7.65
N VAL A 175 6.16 5.44 6.72
CA VAL A 175 6.03 4.29 5.82
C VAL A 175 6.20 4.77 4.39
N VAL A 176 7.20 4.21 3.71
CA VAL A 176 7.48 4.47 2.29
C VAL A 176 7.15 3.22 1.49
N GLU A 177 6.36 3.37 0.42
CA GLU A 177 6.12 2.32 -0.57
C GLU A 177 6.74 2.73 -1.91
N LEU A 178 7.75 1.98 -2.34
CA LEU A 178 8.39 2.10 -3.65
C LEU A 178 7.76 1.05 -4.57
N ILE A 179 6.96 1.49 -5.56
CA ILE A 179 6.19 0.58 -6.41
C ILE A 179 6.61 0.74 -7.87
N ILE A 180 6.86 -0.41 -8.50
CA ILE A 180 7.17 -0.54 -9.93
C ILE A 180 6.11 -1.45 -10.56
N GLY A 181 5.55 -1.02 -11.68
CA GLY A 181 4.54 -1.75 -12.42
C GLY A 181 3.36 -0.89 -12.87
N ASN A 182 2.31 -1.54 -13.38
CA ASN A 182 1.09 -0.88 -13.82
C ASN A 182 0.13 -0.67 -12.63
N LEU A 183 -0.09 0.58 -12.25
CA LEU A 183 -0.81 1.00 -11.03
C LEU A 183 -2.31 1.27 -11.21
#